data_AF-A0A851VWP0-F1
#
_entry.id   AF-A0A851VWP0-F1
#
_cell.length_a   1.000
_cell.length_b   1.000
_cell.length_c   1.000
_cell.angle_alpha   90.00
_cell.angle_beta   90.00
_cell.angle_gamma   90.00
#
_symmetry.space_group_name_H-M   'P 1'
#
loop_
_entity.id
_entity.type
_entity.pdbx_description
1 polymer ?
#
loop_
_entity_poly.entity_id
_entity_poly.type
_entity_poly.pdbx_seq_one_letter_code
_entity_poly.pdbx_strand_id
1 'polypeptide(L)'
;LSTADIISTVEFNYTGDLLATGDKGGRVVIFQREQETKSRPLSRGEYNVYSTFQSHEPEFDYLKSLEIEEKINKIRWLPQQNAAHFLLSTNDKTIKLWKISERDKRAEGYNLKDEDGRLREPFRVTELRVPTLKPMDLMVEASPRRTFANAHTYHINSISVNSDYATYLSADDLRINLWHLEVTNRSFNIVDIKPANMEELTEVITAAEFHPHHCNVFVYSSSKGTIRLCDMRSAALCDQHSKFFEEPEDPSSRSFFSEIISSISDVKFSHSGRYMMTRDYLSVKVWDLNMENRPVETYQVHEYLRSKLCSLYENDCIFDKFECCWNGSDSTIMTGSYNNFFRTFERSSRRDTTLEASRESSKPRAVLRPRKVCTTGKRKKDEITVDSLDFNKKILHTAWHPMENIIAVAATNNLYLFQEKVN
;
A
#
# COMPACT_ATOMS: atom_id res chain seq x y z
N LEU A 1 19.96 12.91 4.36
CA LEU A 1 18.83 12.02 4.72
C LEU A 1 19.19 10.63 4.23
N SER A 2 19.03 9.60 5.05
CA SER A 2 19.34 8.23 4.63
C SER A 2 18.31 7.76 3.60
N THR A 3 18.75 7.05 2.56
CA THR A 3 17.84 6.42 1.59
C THR A 3 16.93 5.38 2.25
N ALA A 4 17.37 4.80 3.37
CA ALA A 4 16.62 3.83 4.17
C ALA A 4 15.34 4.41 4.79
N ASP A 5 15.31 5.73 5.07
CA ASP A 5 14.15 6.39 5.70
C ASP A 5 13.05 6.77 4.68
N ILE A 6 13.24 6.46 3.39
CA ILE A 6 12.24 6.77 2.36
C ILE A 6 11.06 5.80 2.51
N ILE A 7 9.87 6.35 2.73
CA ILE A 7 8.62 5.59 2.86
C ILE A 7 8.28 4.97 1.49
N SER A 8 7.97 3.68 1.49
CA SER A 8 7.70 2.87 0.29
C SER A 8 6.31 2.23 0.28
N THR A 9 5.53 2.35 1.36
CA THR A 9 4.12 1.94 1.42
C THR A 9 3.44 2.58 2.62
N VAL A 10 2.14 2.87 2.51
CA VAL A 10 1.32 3.46 3.59
C VAL A 10 -0.04 2.76 3.59
N GLU A 11 -0.51 2.31 4.76
CA GLU A 11 -1.77 1.54 4.85
C GLU A 11 -2.47 1.74 6.21
N PHE A 12 -3.74 2.16 6.20
CA PHE A 12 -4.60 2.13 7.38
C PHE A 12 -5.09 0.71 7.70
N ASN A 13 -5.28 0.39 8.98
CA ASN A 13 -6.03 -0.80 9.35
C ASN A 13 -7.53 -0.60 9.05
N TYR A 14 -8.32 -1.67 9.18
CA TYR A 14 -9.75 -1.65 8.85
C TYR A 14 -10.59 -0.67 9.68
N THR A 15 -10.17 -0.34 10.91
CA THR A 15 -10.86 0.66 11.75
C THR A 15 -10.40 2.09 11.45
N GLY A 16 -9.19 2.23 10.93
CA GLY A 16 -8.48 3.49 10.74
C GLY A 16 -7.76 4.01 11.98
N ASP A 17 -7.87 3.34 13.13
CA ASP A 17 -7.17 3.72 14.37
C ASP A 17 -5.66 3.52 14.29
N LEU A 18 -5.22 2.60 13.43
CA LEU A 18 -3.80 2.34 13.18
C LEU A 18 -3.44 2.68 11.74
N LEU A 19 -2.28 3.32 11.58
CA LEU A 19 -1.67 3.63 10.30
C LEU A 19 -0.28 3.00 10.26
N ALA A 20 0.01 2.16 9.28
CA ALA A 20 1.33 1.58 9.09
C ALA A 20 2.05 2.23 7.91
N THR A 21 3.36 2.42 8.06
CA THR A 21 4.28 2.76 6.98
C THR A 21 5.40 1.76 6.89
N GLY A 22 5.79 1.38 5.68
CA GLY A 22 7.03 0.65 5.42
C GLY A 22 8.04 1.55 4.72
N ASP A 23 9.33 1.29 4.91
CA ASP A 23 10.40 2.06 4.29
C ASP A 23 11.38 1.19 3.48
N LYS A 24 12.29 1.88 2.77
CA LYS A 24 13.35 1.25 1.98
C LYS A 24 14.37 0.50 2.85
N GLY A 25 14.50 0.84 4.12
CA GLY A 25 15.37 0.16 5.08
C GLY A 25 14.73 -1.03 5.78
N GLY A 26 13.59 -1.52 5.29
CA GLY A 26 12.94 -2.72 5.80
C GLY A 26 12.24 -2.58 7.15
N ARG A 27 12.04 -1.35 7.64
CA ARG A 27 11.33 -1.09 8.89
C ARG A 27 9.85 -0.88 8.65
N VAL A 28 9.06 -1.26 9.64
CA VAL A 28 7.63 -0.93 9.72
C VAL A 28 7.41 -0.06 10.94
N VAL A 29 6.75 1.08 10.73
CA VAL A 29 6.33 2.01 11.78
C VAL A 29 4.80 2.03 11.80
N ILE A 30 4.22 1.75 12.96
CA ILE A 30 2.79 1.80 13.21
C ILE A 30 2.52 3.03 14.07
N PHE A 31 1.55 3.82 13.66
CA PHE A 31 1.02 4.95 14.40
C PHE A 31 -0.38 4.62 14.90
N GLN A 32 -0.70 5.01 16.13
CA GLN A 32 -2.03 4.89 16.71
C GLN A 32 -2.64 6.27 16.89
N ARG A 33 -3.90 6.40 16.50
CA ARG A 33 -4.69 7.61 16.73
C ARG A 33 -4.96 7.77 18.22
N GLU A 34 -4.68 8.96 18.75
CA GLU A 34 -5.06 9.30 20.12
C GLU A 34 -6.59 9.26 20.28
N GLN A 35 -7.07 8.57 21.31
CA GLN A 35 -8.51 8.49 21.59
C GLN A 35 -9.06 9.84 22.07
N GLU A 36 -10.28 10.17 21.66
CA GLU A 36 -10.96 11.38 22.14
C GLU A 36 -11.16 11.31 23.65
N THR A 37 -10.49 12.21 24.38
CA THR A 37 -10.72 12.38 25.81
C THR A 37 -11.88 13.36 26.03
N LYS A 38 -12.62 13.19 27.14
CA LYS A 38 -13.75 14.08 27.53
C LYS A 38 -13.40 15.57 27.55
N SER A 39 -12.11 15.93 27.58
CA SER A 39 -11.62 17.31 27.59
C SER A 39 -11.47 17.94 26.19
N ARG A 40 -11.47 17.15 25.10
CA ARG A 40 -11.32 17.64 23.72
C ARG A 40 -12.22 16.90 22.71
N PRO A 41 -13.56 17.02 22.82
CA PRO A 41 -14.55 16.30 22.00
C PRO A 41 -14.62 16.70 20.50
N LEU A 42 -13.72 17.57 20.04
CA LEU A 42 -13.68 18.07 18.64
C LEU A 42 -12.28 17.91 18.00
N SER A 43 -11.33 17.29 18.71
CA SER A 43 -9.99 17.07 18.19
C SER A 43 -9.93 15.66 17.63
N ARG A 44 -10.02 15.51 16.30
CA ARG A 44 -9.59 14.26 15.65
C ARG A 44 -8.15 14.00 16.10
N GLY A 45 -7.95 12.90 16.84
CA GLY A 45 -6.69 12.59 17.52
C GLY A 45 -5.48 12.59 16.59
N GLU A 46 -4.34 13.02 17.11
CA GLU A 46 -3.07 12.93 16.37
C GLU A 46 -2.60 11.47 16.33
N TYR A 47 -1.95 11.06 15.25
CA TYR A 47 -1.38 9.72 15.12
C TYR A 47 0.05 9.73 15.69
N ASN A 48 0.23 9.03 16.79
CA ASN A 48 1.51 8.93 17.49
C ASN A 48 2.15 7.57 17.26
N VAL A 49 3.48 7.50 17.32
CA VAL A 49 4.20 6.23 17.14
C VAL A 49 3.74 5.23 18.20
N TYR A 50 3.24 4.09 17.73
CA TYR A 50 2.70 3.00 18.54
C TYR A 50 3.65 1.81 18.58
N SER A 51 4.27 1.48 17.46
CA SER A 51 5.27 0.41 17.39
C SER A 51 6.23 0.63 16.22
N THR A 52 7.50 0.28 16.41
CA THR A 52 8.51 0.28 15.35
C THR A 52 9.29 -1.02 15.42
N PHE A 53 9.45 -1.69 14.29
CA PHE A 53 10.21 -2.94 14.23
C PHE A 53 10.89 -3.13 12.86
N GLN A 54 12.00 -3.86 12.85
CA GLN A 54 12.66 -4.30 11.63
C GLN A 54 11.87 -5.47 11.05
N SER A 55 11.24 -5.27 9.88
CA SER A 55 10.45 -6.30 9.24
C SER A 55 11.32 -7.21 8.38
N HIS A 56 12.17 -6.63 7.53
CA HIS A 56 13.04 -7.35 6.61
C HIS A 56 14.47 -6.87 6.75
N GLU A 57 15.42 -7.75 6.50
CA GLU A 57 16.85 -7.42 6.47
C GLU A 57 17.38 -7.79 5.07
N PRO A 58 18.49 -7.18 4.61
CA PRO A 58 19.06 -7.53 3.32
C PRO A 58 19.41 -9.01 3.29
N GLU A 59 18.98 -9.69 2.22
CA GLU A 59 19.29 -11.10 1.98
C GLU A 59 20.10 -11.21 0.68
N PHE A 60 20.90 -12.28 0.53
CA PHE A 60 21.68 -12.51 -0.68
C PHE A 60 21.48 -13.94 -1.18
N ASP A 61 21.01 -14.09 -2.41
CA ASP A 61 20.96 -15.38 -3.11
C ASP A 61 22.32 -15.64 -3.76
N TYR A 62 23.18 -16.40 -3.08
CA TYR A 62 24.52 -16.74 -3.55
C TYR A 62 24.53 -17.54 -4.86
N LEU A 63 23.47 -18.31 -5.14
CA LEU A 63 23.41 -19.13 -6.34
C LEU A 63 23.09 -18.29 -7.58
N LYS A 64 22.30 -17.23 -7.39
CA LYS A 64 21.94 -16.30 -8.47
C LYS A 64 22.78 -15.02 -8.47
N SER A 65 23.66 -14.85 -7.49
CA SER A 65 24.39 -13.61 -7.23
C SER A 65 23.45 -12.40 -7.19
N LEU A 66 22.31 -12.56 -6.51
CA LEU A 66 21.24 -11.56 -6.46
C LEU A 66 21.08 -11.05 -5.03
N GLU A 67 21.24 -9.74 -4.86
CA GLU A 67 20.87 -9.05 -3.63
C GLU A 67 19.34 -8.91 -3.57
N ILE A 68 18.78 -9.25 -2.41
CA ILE A 68 17.36 -9.10 -2.11
C ILE A 68 17.25 -7.92 -1.14
N GLU A 69 16.74 -6.80 -1.67
CA GLU A 69 16.53 -5.59 -0.88
C GLU A 69 15.56 -5.84 0.28
N GLU A 70 15.83 -5.19 1.42
CA GLU A 70 14.94 -5.18 2.57
C GLU A 70 13.72 -4.26 2.41
N LYS A 71 13.69 -3.44 1.36
CA LYS A 71 12.61 -2.49 1.06
C LYS A 71 11.23 -3.14 1.19
N ILE A 72 10.36 -2.52 1.99
CA ILE A 72 8.98 -2.97 2.14
C ILE A 72 8.17 -2.52 0.92
N ASN A 73 7.71 -3.46 0.10
CA ASN A 73 6.93 -3.19 -1.09
C ASN A 73 5.47 -2.89 -0.77
N LYS A 74 4.84 -3.69 0.11
CA LYS A 74 3.43 -3.55 0.49
C LYS A 74 3.22 -4.00 1.94
N ILE A 75 2.23 -3.37 2.58
CA ILE A 75 1.65 -3.79 3.87
C ILE A 75 0.16 -4.03 3.66
N ARG A 76 -0.37 -5.10 4.24
CA ARG A 76 -1.83 -5.36 4.30
C ARG A 76 -2.21 -5.81 5.69
N TRP A 77 -3.17 -5.13 6.30
CA TRP A 77 -3.73 -5.56 7.58
C TRP A 77 -4.60 -6.79 7.40
N LEU A 78 -4.67 -7.63 8.43
CA LEU A 78 -5.70 -8.66 8.54
C LEU A 78 -6.85 -8.10 9.37
N PRO A 79 -8.10 -8.54 9.11
CA PRO A 79 -9.23 -8.22 9.97
C PRO A 79 -8.96 -8.66 11.42
N GLN A 80 -9.27 -7.80 12.37
CA GLN A 80 -8.98 -8.06 13.78
C GLN A 80 -9.88 -9.18 14.33
N GLN A 81 -9.27 -10.26 14.83
CA GLN A 81 -9.98 -11.41 15.43
C GLN A 81 -9.93 -11.44 16.96
N ASN A 82 -8.96 -10.74 17.56
CA ASN A 82 -8.76 -10.68 19.01
C ASN A 82 -8.09 -9.36 19.39
N ALA A 83 -7.65 -9.22 20.64
CA ALA A 83 -7.01 -7.99 21.11
C ALA A 83 -5.69 -7.64 20.37
N ALA A 84 -5.05 -8.61 19.71
CA ALA A 84 -3.86 -8.35 18.91
C ALA A 84 -4.22 -7.97 17.47
N HIS A 85 -3.39 -7.13 16.88
CA HIS A 85 -3.47 -6.78 15.46
C HIS A 85 -2.49 -7.63 14.66
N PHE A 86 -2.84 -7.89 13.40
CA PHE A 86 -2.02 -8.67 12.49
C PHE A 86 -1.88 -7.95 11.15
N LEU A 87 -0.68 -7.99 10.59
CA LEU A 87 -0.41 -7.45 9.26
C LEU A 87 0.54 -8.37 8.49
N LEU A 88 0.40 -8.39 7.17
CA LEU A 88 1.38 -8.91 6.23
C LEU A 88 2.27 -7.77 5.77
N SER A 89 3.58 -8.01 5.72
CA SER A 89 4.55 -7.16 5.04
C SER A 89 5.34 -8.00 4.03
N THR A 90 5.71 -7.41 2.90
CA THR A 90 6.49 -8.11 1.87
C THR A 90 7.60 -7.21 1.34
N ASN A 91 8.74 -7.82 1.03
CA ASN A 91 9.73 -7.28 0.10
C ASN A 91 9.59 -8.01 -1.24
N ASP A 92 10.65 -8.02 -2.06
CA ASP A 92 10.64 -8.64 -3.39
C ASP A 92 10.48 -10.16 -3.41
N LYS A 93 10.79 -10.87 -2.31
CA LYS A 93 10.85 -12.34 -2.30
C LYS A 93 10.11 -13.02 -1.15
N THR A 94 9.91 -12.31 -0.04
CA THR A 94 9.46 -12.90 1.21
C THR A 94 8.32 -12.10 1.82
N ILE A 95 7.22 -12.79 2.17
CA ILE A 95 6.10 -12.22 2.94
C ILE A 95 6.25 -12.65 4.40
N LYS A 96 6.01 -11.73 5.36
CA LYS A 96 5.99 -12.03 6.80
C LYS A 96 4.66 -11.63 7.41
N LEU A 97 4.09 -12.51 8.24
CA LEU A 97 2.93 -12.23 9.09
C LEU A 97 3.43 -11.76 10.45
N TRP A 98 3.08 -10.53 10.80
CA TRP A 98 3.41 -9.90 12.08
C TRP A 98 2.21 -9.89 13.01
N LYS A 99 2.46 -10.13 14.31
CA LYS A 99 1.49 -9.92 15.38
C LYS A 99 1.94 -8.76 16.24
N ILE A 100 1.06 -7.79 16.43
CA ILE A 100 1.23 -6.63 17.28
C ILE A 100 0.30 -6.79 18.48
N SER A 101 0.85 -6.88 19.68
CA SER A 101 0.07 -7.07 20.89
C SER A 101 0.50 -6.15 22.01
N GLU A 102 -0.49 -5.69 22.76
CA GLU A 102 -0.30 -4.94 23.98
C GLU A 102 -0.11 -5.86 25.17
N ARG A 103 0.78 -5.45 26.08
CA ARG A 103 1.07 -6.15 27.32
C ARG A 103 1.18 -5.14 28.45
N ASP A 104 0.27 -5.25 29.40
CA ASP A 104 0.13 -4.40 30.59
C ASP A 104 0.47 -5.16 31.89
N LYS A 105 0.91 -6.42 31.78
CA LYS A 105 1.23 -7.28 32.92
C LYS A 105 2.57 -8.00 32.74
N ARG A 106 3.26 -8.24 33.84
CA ARG A 106 4.46 -9.09 33.91
C ARG A 106 4.36 -10.11 35.03
N ALA A 107 5.00 -11.26 34.85
CA ALA A 107 5.09 -12.28 35.89
C ALA A 107 6.22 -11.94 36.87
N GLU A 108 5.90 -11.95 38.17
CA GLU A 108 6.84 -11.71 39.27
C GLU A 108 6.74 -12.85 40.31
N GLY A 109 7.80 -13.02 41.12
CA GLY A 109 7.84 -14.03 42.17
C GLY A 109 8.42 -15.38 41.74
N TYR A 110 9.45 -15.38 40.88
CA TYR A 110 10.17 -16.60 40.49
C TYR A 110 10.90 -17.25 41.69
N ASN A 111 10.96 -18.58 41.70
CA ASN A 111 11.61 -19.32 42.79
C ASN A 111 13.13 -19.14 42.82
N LEU A 112 13.75 -19.05 41.66
CA LEU A 112 15.20 -19.06 41.50
C LEU A 112 15.80 -17.67 41.25
N LYS A 113 14.96 -16.64 41.13
CA LYS A 113 15.39 -15.26 40.90
C LYS A 113 14.78 -14.33 41.96
N ASP A 114 15.58 -13.44 42.54
CA ASP A 114 15.06 -12.34 43.35
C ASP A 114 14.42 -11.26 42.46
N GLU A 115 13.87 -10.21 43.09
CA GLU A 115 13.18 -9.14 42.36
C GLU A 115 14.12 -8.34 41.45
N ASP A 116 15.42 -8.34 41.75
CA ASP A 116 16.48 -7.73 40.93
C ASP A 116 16.97 -8.67 39.81
N GLY A 117 16.36 -9.86 39.67
CA GLY A 117 16.68 -10.84 38.64
C GLY A 117 17.94 -11.68 38.90
N ARG A 118 18.56 -11.55 40.08
CA ARG A 118 19.74 -12.32 40.47
C ARG A 118 19.35 -13.72 40.89
N LEU A 119 20.22 -14.69 40.58
CA LEU A 119 20.01 -16.07 40.98
C LEU A 119 20.03 -16.19 42.50
N ARG A 120 18.99 -16.79 43.06
CA ARG A 120 18.94 -17.14 44.48
C ARG A 120 19.83 -18.34 44.75
N GLU A 121 20.52 -18.33 45.88
CA GLU A 121 21.31 -19.48 46.31
C GLU A 121 20.38 -20.68 46.57
N PRO A 122 20.69 -21.89 46.06
CA PRO A 122 19.78 -23.04 46.13
C PRO A 122 19.30 -23.40 47.54
N PHE A 123 20.15 -23.21 48.56
CA PHE A 123 19.82 -23.51 49.96
C PHE A 123 18.87 -22.49 50.61
N ARG A 124 18.62 -21.33 49.97
CA ARG A 124 17.65 -20.32 50.43
C ARG A 124 16.24 -20.58 49.89
N VAL A 125 16.07 -21.56 49.00
CA VAL A 125 14.76 -21.93 48.45
C VAL A 125 14.10 -22.92 49.42
N THR A 126 13.38 -22.38 50.41
CA THR A 126 12.72 -23.20 51.44
C THR A 126 11.31 -23.64 51.04
N GLU A 127 10.69 -22.95 50.08
CA GLU A 127 9.32 -23.20 49.61
C GLU A 127 9.20 -22.88 48.13
N LEU A 128 8.31 -23.59 47.43
CA LEU A 128 7.97 -23.31 46.03
C LEU A 128 6.78 -22.37 45.95
N ARG A 129 6.90 -21.36 45.09
CA ARG A 129 5.88 -20.36 44.79
C ARG A 129 5.54 -20.38 43.30
N VAL A 130 4.30 -20.03 42.99
CA VAL A 130 3.85 -19.81 41.61
C VAL A 130 3.96 -18.31 41.31
N PRO A 131 4.59 -17.89 40.20
CA PRO A 131 4.65 -16.49 39.81
C PRO A 131 3.25 -15.89 39.66
N THR A 132 3.11 -14.62 40.07
CA THR A 132 1.85 -13.88 39.95
C THR A 132 1.98 -12.78 38.90
N LEU A 133 0.88 -12.48 38.20
CA LEU A 133 0.85 -11.37 37.24
C LEU A 133 0.65 -10.05 37.99
N LYS A 134 1.58 -9.14 37.79
CA LYS A 134 1.55 -7.78 38.33
C LYS A 134 1.38 -6.75 37.20
N PRO A 135 0.61 -5.67 37.42
CA PRO A 135 0.51 -4.57 36.45
C PRO A 135 1.89 -4.00 36.12
N MET A 136 2.08 -3.59 34.87
CA MET A 136 3.24 -2.86 34.37
C MET A 136 2.78 -1.77 33.38
N ASP A 137 3.70 -0.87 33.04
CA ASP A 137 3.44 0.11 31.98
C ASP A 137 3.14 -0.61 30.65
N LEU A 138 2.17 -0.06 29.90
CA LEU A 138 1.74 -0.62 28.63
C LEU A 138 2.92 -0.72 27.67
N MET A 139 3.20 -1.93 27.22
CA MET A 139 4.24 -2.20 26.25
C MET A 139 3.63 -2.84 25.00
N VAL A 140 4.03 -2.34 23.84
CA VAL A 140 3.59 -2.88 22.54
C VAL A 140 4.70 -3.75 21.97
N GLU A 141 4.41 -5.03 21.77
CA GLU A 141 5.35 -6.01 21.21
C GLU A 141 4.94 -6.37 19.78
N ALA A 142 5.87 -6.23 18.83
CA ALA A 142 5.75 -6.74 17.47
C ALA A 142 6.55 -8.04 17.34
N SER A 143 5.91 -9.12 16.89
CA SER A 143 6.54 -10.44 16.74
C SER A 143 6.26 -11.03 15.35
N PRO A 144 7.29 -11.54 14.65
CA PRO A 144 7.07 -12.27 13.40
C PRO A 144 6.47 -13.63 13.76
N ARG A 145 5.26 -13.90 13.26
CA ARG A 145 4.57 -15.17 13.48
C ARG A 145 4.90 -16.20 12.42
N ARG A 146 4.99 -15.75 11.16
CA ARG A 146 5.18 -16.64 10.01
C ARG A 146 5.96 -15.93 8.92
N THR A 147 6.71 -16.72 8.17
CA THR A 147 7.49 -16.28 7.00
C THR A 147 7.12 -17.18 5.82
N PHE A 148 6.62 -16.58 4.75
CA PHE A 148 6.25 -17.23 3.50
C PHE A 148 7.30 -16.84 2.45
N ALA A 149 8.18 -17.79 2.11
CA ALA A 149 9.35 -17.55 1.28
C ALA A 149 9.44 -18.59 0.15
N ASN A 150 10.37 -18.35 -0.78
CA ASN A 150 10.76 -19.31 -1.84
C ASN A 150 9.65 -19.74 -2.81
N ALA A 151 8.58 -18.95 -2.94
CA ALA A 151 7.50 -19.22 -3.90
C ALA A 151 7.53 -18.30 -5.14
N HIS A 152 8.27 -17.20 -5.08
CA HIS A 152 8.34 -16.21 -6.15
C HIS A 152 9.70 -16.24 -6.83
N THR A 153 9.67 -16.31 -8.16
CA THR A 153 10.89 -16.23 -8.97
C THR A 153 11.23 -14.77 -9.26
N TYR A 154 10.20 -13.94 -9.48
CA TYR A 154 10.32 -12.52 -9.86
C TYR A 154 10.00 -11.61 -8.66
N HIS A 155 9.88 -10.29 -8.86
CA HIS A 155 9.70 -9.35 -7.75
C HIS A 155 8.23 -9.30 -7.34
N ILE A 156 7.93 -9.54 -6.05
CA ILE A 156 6.58 -9.44 -5.53
C ILE A 156 6.12 -7.98 -5.60
N ASN A 157 5.09 -7.71 -6.41
CA ASN A 157 4.49 -6.39 -6.55
C ASN A 157 3.19 -6.23 -5.74
N SER A 158 2.51 -7.34 -5.39
CA SER A 158 1.20 -7.29 -4.72
C SER A 158 1.05 -8.37 -3.65
N ILE A 159 0.34 -8.00 -2.58
CA ILE A 159 -0.27 -8.92 -1.62
C ILE A 159 -1.71 -8.45 -1.35
N SER A 160 -2.65 -9.39 -1.22
CA SER A 160 -4.06 -9.08 -0.96
C SER A 160 -4.70 -10.19 -0.15
N VAL A 161 -5.35 -9.82 0.95
CA VAL A 161 -6.03 -10.75 1.87
C VAL A 161 -7.40 -11.10 1.32
N ASN A 162 -7.77 -12.38 1.37
CA ASN A 162 -9.07 -12.83 0.90
C ASN A 162 -10.17 -12.56 1.95
N SER A 163 -11.41 -12.38 1.49
CA SER A 163 -12.60 -12.23 2.33
C SER A 163 -13.01 -13.52 3.05
N ASP A 164 -12.31 -14.64 2.84
CA ASP A 164 -12.50 -15.91 3.55
C ASP A 164 -11.81 -15.97 4.93
N TYR A 165 -11.03 -14.95 5.29
CA TYR A 165 -10.26 -14.85 6.54
C TYR A 165 -9.20 -15.95 6.75
N ALA A 166 -8.89 -16.74 5.72
CA ALA A 166 -7.99 -17.88 5.80
C ALA A 166 -6.87 -17.81 4.76
N THR A 167 -7.14 -17.23 3.60
CA THR A 167 -6.21 -17.17 2.48
C THR A 167 -5.82 -15.75 2.09
N TYR A 168 -4.72 -15.64 1.36
CA TYR A 168 -4.28 -14.41 0.72
C TYR A 168 -3.51 -14.76 -0.56
N LEU A 169 -3.42 -13.80 -1.49
CA LEU A 169 -2.62 -13.95 -2.70
C LEU A 169 -1.36 -13.10 -2.62
N SER A 170 -0.33 -13.52 -3.33
CA SER A 170 0.83 -12.70 -3.68
C SER A 170 1.12 -12.81 -5.16
N ALA A 171 1.41 -11.68 -5.81
CA ALA A 171 1.72 -11.62 -7.23
C ALA A 171 3.14 -11.09 -7.44
N ASP A 172 3.86 -11.75 -8.34
CA ASP A 172 5.09 -11.22 -8.94
C ASP A 172 4.84 -10.82 -10.40
N ASP A 173 5.90 -10.54 -11.16
CA ASP A 173 5.82 -10.06 -12.52
C ASP A 173 5.15 -11.04 -13.50
N LEU A 174 5.08 -12.35 -13.20
CA LEU A 174 4.51 -13.36 -14.10
C LEU A 174 3.56 -14.36 -13.43
N ARG A 175 3.51 -14.40 -12.10
CA ARG A 175 2.79 -15.43 -11.34
C ARG A 175 1.99 -14.86 -10.19
N ILE A 176 0.85 -15.49 -9.92
CA ILE A 176 0.04 -15.26 -8.72
C ILE A 176 -0.06 -16.56 -7.93
N ASN A 177 0.31 -16.49 -6.66
CA ASN A 177 0.29 -17.61 -5.73
C ASN A 177 -0.76 -17.36 -4.64
N LEU A 178 -1.56 -18.38 -4.33
CA LEU A 178 -2.49 -18.45 -3.22
C LEU A 178 -1.83 -19.12 -2.02
N TRP A 179 -2.02 -18.53 -0.85
CA TRP A 179 -1.49 -19.01 0.42
C TRP A 179 -2.59 -19.19 1.44
N HIS A 180 -2.40 -20.14 2.35
CA HIS A 180 -3.16 -20.20 3.59
C HIS A 180 -2.34 -19.50 4.68
N LEU A 181 -2.97 -18.64 5.48
CA LEU A 181 -2.31 -17.85 6.53
C LEU A 181 -1.57 -18.70 7.56
N GLU A 182 -1.93 -19.98 7.68
CA GLU A 182 -1.32 -20.91 8.62
C GLU A 182 -0.28 -21.88 8.02
N VAL A 183 -0.11 -21.88 6.70
CA VAL A 183 0.76 -22.84 5.98
C VAL A 183 1.83 -22.08 5.22
N THR A 184 3.09 -22.20 5.67
CA THR A 184 4.22 -21.45 5.11
C THR A 184 5.06 -22.22 4.11
N ASN A 185 4.96 -23.55 4.11
CA ASN A 185 5.81 -24.43 3.31
C ASN A 185 5.24 -24.78 1.94
N ARG A 186 4.03 -24.32 1.62
CA ARG A 186 3.33 -24.58 0.37
C ARG A 186 2.48 -23.37 -0.01
N SER A 187 2.53 -23.01 -1.29
CA SER A 187 1.60 -22.12 -1.95
C SER A 187 1.02 -22.83 -3.18
N PHE A 188 -0.11 -22.34 -3.67
CA PHE A 188 -0.72 -22.85 -4.89
C PHE A 188 -0.67 -21.77 -5.96
N ASN A 189 0.01 -22.05 -7.08
CA ASN A 189 0.04 -21.14 -8.20
C ASN A 189 -1.31 -21.16 -8.93
N ILE A 190 -1.98 -20.00 -8.96
CA ILE A 190 -3.31 -19.85 -9.57
C ILE A 190 -3.26 -19.14 -10.93
N VAL A 191 -2.20 -18.38 -11.21
CA VAL A 191 -1.94 -17.74 -12.51
C VAL A 191 -0.44 -17.86 -12.83
N ASP A 192 -0.13 -18.27 -14.05
CA ASP A 192 1.23 -18.26 -14.61
C ASP A 192 1.15 -17.77 -16.07
N ILE A 193 1.57 -16.53 -16.30
CA ILE A 193 1.65 -15.94 -17.65
C ILE A 193 3.05 -16.03 -18.24
N LYS A 194 3.96 -16.80 -17.61
CA LYS A 194 5.32 -16.97 -18.10
C LYS A 194 5.32 -17.61 -19.50
N PRO A 195 5.92 -16.95 -20.51
CA PRO A 195 6.05 -17.55 -21.83
C PRO A 195 7.02 -18.74 -21.80
N ALA A 196 6.86 -19.67 -22.75
CA ALA A 196 7.77 -20.80 -22.89
C ALA A 196 9.22 -20.32 -23.19
N ASN A 197 9.35 -19.29 -24.02
CA ASN A 197 10.60 -18.58 -24.27
C ASN A 197 10.54 -17.18 -23.61
N MET A 198 11.50 -16.87 -22.74
CA MET A 198 11.57 -15.56 -22.08
C MET A 198 11.83 -14.40 -23.06
N GLU A 199 12.37 -14.68 -24.25
CA GLU A 199 12.55 -13.67 -25.31
C GLU A 199 11.21 -13.21 -25.91
N GLU A 200 10.15 -14.01 -25.78
CA GLU A 200 8.79 -13.69 -26.23
C GLU A 200 7.98 -12.97 -25.14
N LEU A 201 8.62 -12.54 -24.05
CA LEU A 201 7.96 -11.80 -22.99
C LEU A 201 7.46 -10.45 -23.51
N THR A 202 6.14 -10.31 -23.59
CA THR A 202 5.51 -9.05 -24.01
C THR A 202 4.69 -8.39 -22.92
N GLU A 203 4.32 -9.12 -21.85
CA GLU A 203 3.38 -8.66 -20.84
C GLU A 203 3.81 -9.14 -19.46
N VAL A 204 3.75 -8.25 -18.46
CA VAL A 204 3.99 -8.57 -17.05
C VAL A 204 2.81 -8.15 -16.19
N ILE A 205 2.59 -8.86 -15.08
CA ILE A 205 1.61 -8.51 -14.04
C ILE A 205 2.15 -7.33 -13.25
N THR A 206 1.33 -6.30 -13.07
CA THR A 206 1.75 -5.07 -12.40
C THR A 206 1.09 -4.84 -11.04
N ALA A 207 -0.16 -5.29 -10.88
CA ALA A 207 -0.89 -5.26 -9.63
C ALA A 207 -1.92 -6.40 -9.58
N ALA A 208 -2.25 -6.88 -8.38
CA ALA A 208 -3.31 -7.86 -8.17
C ALA A 208 -4.03 -7.63 -6.83
N GLU A 209 -5.35 -7.82 -6.81
CA GLU A 209 -6.17 -7.64 -5.61
C GLU A 209 -7.37 -8.59 -5.58
N PHE A 210 -7.69 -9.12 -4.39
CA PHE A 210 -8.93 -9.86 -4.15
C PHE A 210 -10.15 -8.92 -4.09
N HIS A 211 -11.29 -9.42 -4.51
CA HIS A 211 -12.56 -8.71 -4.33
C HIS A 211 -12.91 -8.61 -2.84
N PRO A 212 -13.37 -7.44 -2.35
CA PRO A 212 -13.59 -7.21 -0.92
C PRO A 212 -14.65 -8.13 -0.29
N HIS A 213 -15.62 -8.60 -1.08
CA HIS A 213 -16.76 -9.41 -0.59
C HIS A 213 -16.89 -10.81 -1.22
N HIS A 214 -16.15 -11.11 -2.29
CA HIS A 214 -16.35 -12.33 -3.08
C HIS A 214 -15.06 -13.13 -3.05
N CYS A 215 -15.03 -14.16 -2.21
CA CYS A 215 -13.80 -14.89 -1.92
C CYS A 215 -13.17 -15.64 -3.09
N ASN A 216 -13.93 -15.84 -4.16
CA ASN A 216 -13.51 -16.51 -5.39
C ASN A 216 -13.06 -15.54 -6.49
N VAL A 217 -13.21 -14.23 -6.30
CA VAL A 217 -12.95 -13.24 -7.35
C VAL A 217 -11.71 -12.43 -7.02
N PHE A 218 -10.80 -12.31 -7.98
CA PHE A 218 -9.68 -11.39 -7.92
C PHE A 218 -9.42 -10.79 -9.29
N VAL A 219 -8.67 -9.69 -9.32
CA VAL A 219 -8.20 -9.05 -10.54
C VAL A 219 -6.69 -8.98 -10.56
N TYR A 220 -6.12 -8.95 -11.76
CA TYR A 220 -4.77 -8.48 -11.97
C TYR A 220 -4.68 -7.60 -13.21
N SER A 221 -3.83 -6.58 -13.15
CA SER A 221 -3.50 -5.72 -14.28
C SER A 221 -2.15 -6.08 -14.90
N SER A 222 -1.92 -5.55 -16.08
CA SER A 222 -0.68 -5.73 -16.81
C SER A 222 0.03 -4.44 -17.22
N SER A 223 1.27 -4.62 -17.69
CA SER A 223 2.06 -3.58 -18.35
C SER A 223 1.51 -3.12 -19.70
N LYS A 224 0.49 -3.81 -20.24
CA LYS A 224 -0.17 -3.46 -21.51
C LYS A 224 -1.48 -2.70 -21.32
N GLY A 225 -1.81 -2.30 -20.09
CA GLY A 225 -3.04 -1.57 -19.81
C GLY A 225 -4.32 -2.41 -19.79
N THR A 226 -4.18 -3.72 -19.61
CA THR A 226 -5.32 -4.65 -19.57
C THR A 226 -5.61 -5.08 -18.13
N ILE A 227 -6.88 -5.34 -17.81
CA ILE A 227 -7.28 -5.94 -16.53
C ILE A 227 -8.00 -7.26 -16.77
N ARG A 228 -7.59 -8.29 -16.05
CA ARG A 228 -8.21 -9.61 -16.07
C ARG A 228 -8.86 -9.88 -14.74
N LEU A 229 -10.15 -10.19 -14.76
CA LEU A 229 -10.89 -10.64 -13.58
C LEU A 229 -11.04 -12.16 -13.67
N CYS A 230 -10.60 -12.83 -12.62
CA CYS A 230 -10.60 -14.28 -12.52
C CYS A 230 -11.67 -14.75 -11.52
N ASP A 231 -12.30 -15.88 -11.82
CA ASP A 231 -13.19 -16.58 -10.90
C ASP A 231 -12.62 -17.96 -10.57
N MET A 232 -12.17 -18.13 -9.33
CA MET A 232 -11.56 -19.36 -8.81
C MET A 232 -12.52 -20.55 -8.74
N ARG A 233 -13.83 -20.33 -8.92
CA ARG A 233 -14.82 -21.43 -9.01
C ARG A 233 -14.90 -22.02 -10.41
N SER A 234 -14.57 -21.24 -11.44
CA SER A 234 -14.65 -21.68 -12.83
C SER A 234 -13.59 -22.71 -13.17
N ALA A 235 -12.37 -22.53 -12.65
CA ALA A 235 -11.26 -23.46 -12.84
C ALA A 235 -10.28 -23.37 -11.66
N ALA A 236 -9.64 -24.51 -11.36
CA ALA A 236 -8.61 -24.57 -10.32
C ALA A 236 -7.38 -23.73 -10.68
N LEU A 237 -7.01 -23.74 -11.96
CA LEU A 237 -6.02 -22.85 -12.55
C LEU A 237 -6.80 -21.72 -13.20
N CYS A 238 -6.55 -20.47 -12.81
CA CYS A 238 -7.23 -19.29 -13.36
C CYS A 238 -6.56 -18.85 -14.68
N ASP A 239 -6.24 -19.83 -15.53
CA ASP A 239 -5.56 -19.68 -16.83
C ASP A 239 -6.46 -18.97 -17.86
N GLN A 240 -7.77 -19.17 -17.76
CA GLN A 240 -8.78 -18.37 -18.45
C GLN A 240 -9.36 -17.33 -17.49
N HIS A 241 -9.26 -16.06 -17.88
CA HIS A 241 -9.94 -14.98 -17.16
C HIS A 241 -11.45 -15.05 -17.44
N SER A 242 -12.24 -14.76 -16.41
CA SER A 242 -13.70 -14.71 -16.52
C SER A 242 -14.16 -13.49 -17.31
N LYS A 243 -13.48 -12.36 -17.09
CA LYS A 243 -13.76 -11.08 -17.74
C LYS A 243 -12.47 -10.38 -18.13
N PHE A 244 -12.51 -9.64 -19.24
CA PHE A 244 -11.36 -8.94 -19.81
C PHE A 244 -11.70 -7.47 -20.05
N PHE A 245 -11.07 -6.58 -19.29
CA PHE A 245 -11.31 -5.15 -19.39
C PHE A 245 -10.19 -4.49 -20.19
N GLU A 246 -10.58 -3.90 -21.30
CA GLU A 246 -9.69 -3.20 -22.23
C GLU A 246 -10.44 -2.02 -22.83
N GLU A 247 -9.76 -0.89 -22.99
CA GLU A 247 -10.27 0.25 -23.71
C GLU A 247 -9.68 0.22 -25.12
N PRO A 248 -10.51 0.14 -26.18
CA PRO A 248 -10.00 0.15 -27.55
C PRO A 248 -9.25 1.45 -27.84
N GLU A 249 -7.95 1.36 -28.14
CA GLU A 249 -7.18 2.50 -28.62
C GLU A 249 -7.39 2.72 -30.11
N ASP A 250 -7.61 3.97 -30.52
CA ASP A 250 -7.64 4.34 -31.93
C ASP A 250 -6.23 4.17 -32.52
N PRO A 251 -6.03 3.33 -33.55
CA PRO A 251 -4.73 3.11 -34.17
C PRO A 251 -4.06 4.39 -34.66
N SER A 252 -4.85 5.42 -35.01
CA SER A 252 -4.33 6.71 -35.46
C SER A 252 -3.73 7.56 -34.32
N SER A 253 -4.12 7.28 -33.07
CA SER A 253 -3.63 7.95 -31.87
C SER A 253 -2.43 7.23 -31.22
N ARG A 254 -2.10 6.04 -31.71
CA ARG A 254 -1.04 5.19 -31.15
C ARG A 254 0.33 5.78 -31.46
N SER A 255 1.09 6.02 -30.40
CA SER A 255 2.47 6.49 -30.44
C SER A 255 3.38 5.46 -29.78
N PHE A 256 4.70 5.61 -29.94
CA PHE A 256 5.68 4.81 -29.18
C PHE A 256 5.42 4.86 -27.67
N PHE A 257 5.06 6.04 -27.14
CA PHE A 257 4.79 6.22 -25.72
C PHE A 257 3.46 5.63 -25.26
N SER A 258 2.52 5.34 -26.16
CA SER A 258 1.18 4.84 -25.80
C SER A 258 1.27 3.56 -24.98
N GLU A 259 2.11 2.61 -25.40
CA GLU A 259 2.31 1.35 -24.69
C GLU A 259 2.93 1.57 -23.30
N ILE A 260 3.92 2.47 -23.20
CA ILE A 260 4.60 2.79 -21.94
C ILE A 260 3.63 3.41 -20.93
N ILE A 261 2.86 4.42 -21.35
CA ILE A 261 1.95 5.13 -20.44
C ILE A 261 0.65 4.36 -20.17
N SER A 262 0.31 3.36 -21.00
CA SER A 262 -0.84 2.46 -20.80
C SER A 262 -0.63 1.47 -19.66
N SER A 263 0.63 1.21 -19.27
CA SER A 263 0.98 0.32 -18.18
C SER A 263 0.26 0.74 -16.89
N ILE A 264 -0.54 -0.17 -16.33
CA ILE A 264 -1.28 0.09 -15.10
C ILE A 264 -0.33 -0.09 -13.92
N SER A 265 -0.20 0.93 -13.08
CA SER A 265 0.65 0.89 -11.88
C SER A 265 -0.07 0.38 -10.63
N ASP A 266 -1.40 0.51 -10.58
CA ASP A 266 -2.20 0.11 -9.41
C ASP A 266 -3.64 -0.21 -9.81
N VAL A 267 -4.24 -1.18 -9.11
CA VAL A 267 -5.65 -1.59 -9.26
C VAL A 267 -6.29 -1.68 -7.89
N LYS A 268 -7.46 -1.04 -7.74
CA LYS A 268 -8.20 -1.01 -6.48
C LYS A 268 -9.68 -1.24 -6.65
N PHE A 269 -10.20 -2.30 -6.04
CA PHE A 269 -11.65 -2.42 -5.87
C PHE A 269 -12.20 -1.29 -5.01
N SER A 270 -13.38 -0.81 -5.39
CA SER A 270 -14.21 0.05 -4.53
C SER A 270 -14.68 -0.74 -3.30
N HIS A 271 -14.92 -0.06 -2.18
CA HIS A 271 -15.39 -0.71 -0.94
C HIS A 271 -16.74 -1.41 -1.14
N SER A 272 -17.59 -0.89 -2.03
CA SER A 272 -18.84 -1.54 -2.44
C SER A 272 -18.65 -2.83 -3.26
N GLY A 273 -17.46 -3.06 -3.81
CA GLY A 273 -17.16 -4.18 -4.72
C GLY A 273 -17.78 -4.04 -6.12
N ARG A 274 -18.57 -2.99 -6.40
CA ARG A 274 -19.21 -2.83 -7.71
C ARG A 274 -18.27 -2.30 -8.79
N TYR A 275 -17.32 -1.45 -8.39
CA TYR A 275 -16.36 -0.81 -9.27
C TYR A 275 -14.95 -1.25 -8.95
N MET A 276 -14.06 -1.10 -9.92
CA MET A 276 -12.62 -1.10 -9.72
C MET A 276 -12.01 0.16 -10.33
N MET A 277 -10.92 0.63 -9.76
CA MET A 277 -10.15 1.76 -10.22
C MET A 277 -8.79 1.29 -10.70
N THR A 278 -8.30 1.88 -11.79
CA THR A 278 -6.96 1.65 -12.31
C THR A 278 -6.22 2.96 -12.45
N ARG A 279 -4.93 2.97 -12.09
CA ARG A 279 -4.01 4.08 -12.34
C ARG A 279 -3.06 3.70 -13.46
N ASP A 280 -3.06 4.46 -14.55
CA ASP A 280 -1.97 4.45 -15.54
C ASP A 280 -1.10 5.70 -15.34
N TYR A 281 -0.12 5.96 -16.21
CA TYR A 281 0.79 7.07 -15.98
C TYR A 281 0.04 8.42 -15.88
N LEU A 282 -0.80 8.74 -16.87
CA LEU A 282 -1.43 10.06 -17.00
C LEU A 282 -2.81 10.17 -16.35
N SER A 283 -3.49 9.04 -16.13
CA SER A 283 -4.92 9.01 -15.83
C SER A 283 -5.29 8.02 -14.74
N VAL A 284 -6.43 8.28 -14.10
CA VAL A 284 -7.15 7.33 -13.25
C VAL A 284 -8.46 6.99 -13.93
N LYS A 285 -8.76 5.71 -14.07
CA LYS A 285 -9.98 5.19 -14.70
C LYS A 285 -10.79 4.38 -13.71
N VAL A 286 -12.11 4.53 -13.74
CA VAL A 286 -13.06 3.73 -12.97
C VAL A 286 -13.81 2.83 -13.93
N TRP A 287 -13.89 1.56 -13.60
CA TRP A 287 -14.58 0.51 -14.35
C TRP A 287 -15.74 -0.03 -13.53
N ASP A 288 -16.90 -0.19 -14.14
CA ASP A 288 -17.99 -1.01 -13.57
C ASP A 288 -17.70 -2.46 -13.93
N LEU A 289 -17.75 -3.39 -12.97
CA LEU A 289 -17.45 -4.80 -13.22
C LEU A 289 -18.39 -5.46 -14.23
N ASN A 290 -19.51 -4.82 -14.58
CA ASN A 290 -20.44 -5.26 -15.62
C ASN A 290 -20.22 -4.61 -16.99
N MET A 291 -19.24 -3.70 -17.12
CA MET A 291 -18.91 -3.01 -18.36
C MET A 291 -17.41 -3.14 -18.68
N GLU A 292 -17.09 -4.14 -19.52
CA GLU A 292 -15.71 -4.54 -19.84
C GLU A 292 -15.04 -3.69 -20.92
N ASN A 293 -15.83 -3.11 -21.83
CA ASN A 293 -15.34 -2.52 -23.06
C ASN A 293 -14.85 -1.06 -22.96
N ARG A 294 -15.07 -0.40 -21.82
CA ARG A 294 -14.59 0.95 -21.53
C ARG A 294 -14.75 1.30 -20.05
N PRO A 295 -13.94 2.22 -19.51
CA PRO A 295 -14.18 2.78 -18.19
C PRO A 295 -15.47 3.62 -18.17
N VAL A 296 -16.14 3.64 -17.01
CA VAL A 296 -17.30 4.51 -16.77
C VAL A 296 -16.89 5.95 -16.45
N GLU A 297 -15.68 6.14 -15.92
CA GLU A 297 -15.13 7.45 -15.57
C GLU A 297 -13.63 7.48 -15.87
N THR A 298 -13.14 8.55 -16.49
CA THR A 298 -11.70 8.79 -16.73
C THR A 298 -11.31 10.16 -16.23
N TYR A 299 -10.28 10.22 -15.38
CA TYR A 299 -9.77 11.43 -14.74
C TYR A 299 -8.33 11.68 -15.16
N GLN A 300 -8.07 12.86 -15.73
CA GLN A 300 -6.72 13.24 -16.13
C GLN A 300 -5.93 13.77 -14.92
N VAL A 301 -4.88 13.07 -14.53
CA VAL A 301 -4.10 13.41 -13.34
C VAL A 301 -3.14 14.54 -13.64
N HIS A 302 -2.38 14.45 -14.72
CA HIS A 302 -1.38 15.47 -15.05
C HIS A 302 -1.13 15.55 -16.55
N GLU A 303 -2.21 15.75 -17.32
CA GLU A 303 -2.18 15.87 -18.79
C GLU A 303 -1.18 16.93 -19.30
N TYR A 304 -0.85 17.92 -18.47
CA TYR A 304 0.18 18.92 -18.76
C TYR A 304 1.59 18.32 -18.93
N LEU A 305 1.81 17.04 -18.58
CA LEU A 305 3.05 16.31 -18.82
C LEU A 305 3.11 15.59 -20.17
N ARG A 306 2.00 15.54 -20.92
CA ARG A 306 1.96 14.80 -22.20
C ARG A 306 2.97 15.33 -23.23
N SER A 307 3.23 16.64 -23.24
CA SER A 307 4.27 17.25 -24.09
C SER A 307 5.70 17.02 -23.58
N LYS A 308 5.87 16.44 -22.39
CA LYS A 308 7.15 16.18 -21.74
C LYS A 308 7.52 14.69 -21.70
N LEU A 309 6.71 13.81 -22.29
CA LEU A 309 6.94 12.34 -22.25
C LEU A 309 8.33 11.92 -22.70
N CYS A 310 8.91 12.57 -23.72
CA CYS A 310 10.28 12.28 -24.16
C CYS A 310 11.31 12.55 -23.06
N SER A 311 11.23 13.70 -22.38
CA SER A 311 12.14 14.04 -21.27
C SER A 311 11.89 13.18 -20.03
N LEU A 312 10.63 12.78 -19.79
CA LEU A 312 10.28 11.89 -18.69
C LEU A 312 10.78 10.45 -18.92
N TYR A 313 10.85 10.03 -20.18
CA TYR A 313 11.46 8.77 -20.59
C TYR A 313 12.97 8.78 -20.42
N GLU A 314 13.65 9.86 -20.83
CA GLU A 314 15.11 10.00 -20.67
C GLU A 314 15.58 9.99 -19.22
N ASN A 315 14.72 10.40 -18.27
CA ASN A 315 15.01 10.47 -16.83
C ASN A 315 14.31 9.36 -16.02
N ASP A 316 13.81 8.31 -16.66
CA ASP A 316 13.08 7.16 -16.07
C ASP A 316 11.81 7.49 -15.27
N CYS A 317 11.43 8.77 -15.17
CA CYS A 317 10.23 9.20 -14.43
C CYS A 317 8.95 8.62 -15.04
N ILE A 318 8.93 8.33 -16.35
CA ILE A 318 7.77 7.70 -17.00
C ILE A 318 7.43 6.31 -16.44
N PHE A 319 8.37 5.65 -15.75
CA PHE A 319 8.19 4.34 -15.13
C PHE A 319 7.77 4.41 -13.64
N ASP A 320 7.55 5.62 -13.11
CA ASP A 320 7.06 5.80 -11.75
C ASP A 320 5.68 5.17 -11.57
N LYS A 321 5.57 4.28 -10.58
CA LYS A 321 4.33 3.57 -10.24
C LYS A 321 3.56 4.32 -9.17
N PHE A 322 2.60 5.15 -9.61
CA PHE A 322 1.70 5.88 -8.71
C PHE A 322 0.58 4.96 -8.19
N GLU A 323 0.29 5.04 -6.90
CA GLU A 323 -0.87 4.37 -6.29
C GLU A 323 -2.12 5.26 -6.33
N CYS A 324 -3.27 4.64 -6.13
CA CYS A 324 -4.55 5.31 -6.03
C CYS A 324 -5.41 4.70 -4.92
N CYS A 325 -6.30 5.49 -4.33
CA CYS A 325 -7.20 4.99 -3.30
C CYS A 325 -8.56 5.68 -3.31
N TRP A 326 -9.57 4.94 -2.85
CA TRP A 326 -10.93 5.43 -2.63
C TRP A 326 -11.05 6.08 -1.25
N ASN A 327 -11.95 7.05 -1.11
CA ASN A 327 -12.47 7.38 0.22
C ASN A 327 -13.44 6.28 0.71
N GLY A 328 -13.78 6.30 2.00
CA GLY A 328 -14.61 5.26 2.62
C GLY A 328 -16.00 5.04 1.99
N SER A 329 -16.54 6.05 1.28
CA SER A 329 -17.85 5.97 0.61
C SER A 329 -17.77 5.77 -0.91
N ASP A 330 -16.60 5.48 -1.46
CA ASP A 330 -16.33 5.34 -2.90
C ASP A 330 -16.71 6.57 -3.75
N SER A 331 -16.95 7.73 -3.14
CA SER A 331 -17.42 8.96 -3.82
C SER A 331 -16.28 9.85 -4.31
N THR A 332 -15.10 9.70 -3.70
CA THR A 332 -13.93 10.52 -3.99
C THR A 332 -12.71 9.62 -4.16
N ILE A 333 -11.88 9.95 -5.13
CA ILE A 333 -10.65 9.25 -5.46
C ILE A 333 -9.46 10.14 -5.13
N MET A 334 -8.36 9.56 -4.64
CA MET A 334 -7.08 10.23 -4.45
C MET A 334 -5.96 9.50 -5.18
N THR A 335 -5.01 10.26 -5.71
CA THR A 335 -3.76 9.73 -6.28
C THR A 335 -2.66 10.79 -6.28
N GLY A 336 -1.40 10.36 -6.40
CA GLY A 336 -0.24 11.24 -6.40
C GLY A 336 0.18 11.76 -7.79
N SER A 337 1.11 12.71 -7.76
CA SER A 337 1.78 13.33 -8.92
C SER A 337 3.17 13.85 -8.49
N TYR A 338 3.82 14.62 -9.35
CA TYR A 338 5.12 15.25 -9.11
C TYR A 338 5.01 16.58 -8.36
N ASN A 339 6.14 17.16 -7.98
CA ASN A 339 6.25 18.37 -7.18
C ASN A 339 5.53 18.29 -5.82
N ASN A 340 5.55 17.12 -5.19
CA ASN A 340 4.76 16.78 -3.99
C ASN A 340 3.25 17.03 -4.14
N PHE A 341 2.75 17.01 -5.38
CA PHE A 341 1.33 17.16 -5.61
C PHE A 341 0.59 15.84 -5.45
N PHE A 342 -0.61 15.94 -4.92
CA PHE A 342 -1.61 14.89 -4.95
C PHE A 342 -2.93 15.49 -5.41
N ARG A 343 -3.77 14.65 -6.02
CA ARG A 343 -5.05 15.08 -6.60
C ARG A 343 -6.18 14.31 -5.98
N THR A 344 -7.29 15.00 -5.79
CA THR A 344 -8.57 14.42 -5.41
C THR A 344 -9.60 14.65 -6.50
N PHE A 345 -10.44 13.65 -6.75
CA PHE A 345 -11.49 13.68 -7.77
C PHE A 345 -12.81 13.26 -7.14
N GLU A 346 -13.79 14.17 -7.11
CA GLU A 346 -15.15 13.88 -6.65
C GLU A 346 -15.98 13.35 -7.82
N ARG A 347 -16.53 12.15 -7.68
CA ARG A 347 -17.13 11.41 -8.79
C ARG A 347 -18.45 11.99 -9.27
N SER A 348 -19.32 12.35 -8.32
CA SER A 348 -20.65 12.88 -8.58
C SER A 348 -20.62 14.29 -9.18
N SER A 349 -19.81 15.18 -8.62
CA SER A 349 -19.72 16.58 -9.05
C SER A 349 -18.73 16.82 -10.20
N ARG A 350 -17.88 15.82 -10.50
CA ARG A 350 -16.74 15.92 -11.43
C ARG A 350 -15.76 17.05 -11.09
N ARG A 351 -15.73 17.49 -9.82
CA ARG A 351 -14.74 18.46 -9.35
C ARG A 351 -13.43 17.74 -9.03
N ASP A 352 -12.33 18.36 -9.41
CA ASP A 352 -10.99 17.92 -9.07
C ASP A 352 -10.22 19.01 -8.33
N THR A 353 -9.27 18.62 -7.50
CA THR A 353 -8.41 19.55 -6.76
C THR A 353 -6.99 19.01 -6.70
N THR A 354 -6.01 19.89 -6.95
CA THR A 354 -4.58 19.60 -6.76
C THR A 354 -4.11 20.26 -5.48
N LEU A 355 -3.52 19.48 -4.59
CA LEU A 355 -2.98 19.93 -3.31
C LEU A 355 -1.48 19.61 -3.25
N GLU A 356 -0.75 20.24 -2.32
CA GLU A 356 0.69 20.12 -2.18
C GLU A 356 1.06 19.66 -0.77
N ALA A 357 1.87 18.60 -0.67
CA ALA A 357 2.46 18.15 0.59
C ALA A 357 3.82 18.83 0.81
N SER A 358 3.82 19.95 1.54
CA SER A 358 5.05 20.68 1.86
C SER A 358 5.00 21.31 3.25
N ARG A 359 6.08 21.12 4.01
CA ARG A 359 6.24 21.67 5.37
C ARG A 359 6.51 23.17 5.36
N GLU A 360 7.14 23.66 4.29
CA GLU A 360 7.51 25.07 4.12
C GLU A 360 6.29 25.93 3.74
N SER A 361 5.36 25.36 2.97
CA SER A 361 4.18 26.07 2.48
C SER A 361 2.97 25.95 3.40
N SER A 362 2.97 25.04 4.37
CA SER A 362 1.83 24.81 5.28
C SER A 362 2.24 24.86 6.76
N LYS A 363 1.53 25.69 7.54
CA LYS A 363 1.62 25.68 9.01
C LYS A 363 0.72 24.57 9.58
N PRO A 364 0.99 24.05 10.79
CA PRO A 364 0.08 23.12 11.45
C PRO A 364 -1.36 23.66 11.47
N ARG A 365 -2.32 22.82 11.06
CA ARG A 365 -3.76 23.15 10.95
C ARG A 365 -4.12 24.26 9.94
N ALA A 366 -3.20 24.65 9.07
CA ALA A 366 -3.53 25.55 7.97
C ALA A 366 -4.37 24.83 6.90
N VAL A 367 -5.37 25.53 6.36
CA VAL A 367 -6.14 25.04 5.22
C VAL A 367 -5.25 25.05 3.98
N LEU A 368 -5.12 23.89 3.32
CA LEU A 368 -4.38 23.78 2.08
C LEU A 368 -5.05 24.60 0.98
N ARG A 369 -4.23 25.31 0.20
CA ARG A 369 -4.70 26.06 -0.96
C ARG A 369 -4.53 25.22 -2.23
N PRO A 370 -5.56 25.12 -3.09
CA PRO A 370 -5.43 24.46 -4.37
C PRO A 370 -4.29 25.05 -5.21
N ARG A 371 -3.49 24.19 -5.83
CA ARG A 371 -2.45 24.55 -6.79
C ARG A 371 -2.97 24.40 -8.21
N LYS A 372 -2.51 25.25 -9.12
CA LYS A 372 -2.78 25.13 -10.56
C LYS A 372 -1.47 25.07 -11.32
N VAL A 373 -1.39 24.11 -12.24
CA VAL A 373 -0.26 23.99 -13.16
C VAL A 373 -0.65 24.63 -14.49
N CYS A 374 0.18 25.55 -14.96
CA CYS A 374 -0.03 26.28 -16.20
C CYS A 374 0.94 25.81 -17.27
N THR A 375 0.41 25.62 -18.48
CA THR A 375 1.18 25.27 -19.68
C THR A 375 1.68 26.51 -20.43
N THR A 376 1.13 27.69 -20.16
CA THR A 376 1.49 28.97 -20.81
C THR A 376 2.25 29.90 -19.87
N GLY A 377 3.31 30.56 -20.36
CA GLY A 377 4.28 31.32 -19.55
C GLY A 377 3.80 32.60 -18.82
N LYS A 378 2.50 32.92 -18.80
CA LYS A 378 1.98 34.04 -17.99
C LYS A 378 1.64 33.55 -16.59
N ARG A 379 2.60 33.67 -15.67
CA ARG A 379 2.47 33.28 -14.26
C ARG A 379 1.48 34.19 -13.52
N LYS A 380 0.36 33.65 -13.02
CA LYS A 380 -0.42 34.32 -11.97
C LYS A 380 0.10 33.95 -10.58
N LYS A 381 -0.35 34.69 -9.58
CA LYS A 381 -0.13 34.36 -8.17
C LYS A 381 -0.75 32.98 -7.88
N ASP A 382 0.00 32.10 -7.23
CA ASP A 382 -0.35 30.71 -6.89
C ASP A 382 -0.38 29.68 -8.05
N GLU A 383 0.08 30.05 -9.24
CA GLU A 383 0.30 29.13 -10.38
C GLU A 383 1.77 28.70 -10.52
N ILE A 384 1.99 27.44 -10.88
CA ILE A 384 3.32 26.88 -11.20
C ILE A 384 3.37 26.47 -12.69
N THR A 385 4.47 26.78 -13.36
CA THR A 385 4.69 26.36 -14.75
C THR A 385 5.19 24.93 -14.81
N VAL A 386 4.84 24.20 -15.88
CA VAL A 386 5.30 22.81 -16.10
C VAL A 386 6.82 22.68 -16.01
N ASP A 387 7.57 23.64 -16.57
CA ASP A 387 9.04 23.63 -16.56
C ASP A 387 9.65 23.89 -15.17
N SER A 388 8.84 24.26 -14.17
CA SER A 388 9.28 24.49 -12.79
C SER A 388 8.89 23.36 -11.84
N LEU A 389 8.30 22.28 -12.36
CA LEU A 389 7.98 21.11 -11.54
C LEU A 389 9.24 20.35 -11.17
N ASP A 390 9.35 19.98 -9.90
CA ASP A 390 10.40 19.09 -9.41
C ASP A 390 9.96 17.63 -9.51
N PHE A 391 10.53 16.89 -10.46
CA PHE A 391 10.21 15.48 -10.69
C PHE A 391 10.82 14.53 -9.65
N ASN A 392 11.81 14.98 -8.85
CA ASN A 392 12.32 14.19 -7.73
C ASN A 392 11.35 14.17 -6.55
N LYS A 393 10.48 15.19 -6.46
CA LYS A 393 9.42 15.30 -5.45
C LYS A 393 8.16 14.59 -5.94
N LYS A 394 8.10 13.27 -5.77
CA LYS A 394 6.97 12.45 -6.21
C LYS A 394 6.19 11.88 -5.04
N ILE A 395 4.86 11.94 -5.13
CA ILE A 395 3.95 11.27 -4.21
C ILE A 395 3.55 9.94 -4.84
N LEU A 396 4.22 8.85 -4.47
CA LEU A 396 3.91 7.52 -5.01
C LEU A 396 2.89 6.76 -4.15
N HIS A 397 2.95 6.96 -2.82
CA HIS A 397 2.17 6.20 -1.85
C HIS A 397 1.24 7.12 -1.08
N THR A 398 -0.05 6.78 -1.08
CA THR A 398 -1.09 7.52 -0.38
C THR A 398 -2.14 6.56 0.16
N ALA A 399 -2.71 6.88 1.32
CA ALA A 399 -3.81 6.10 1.90
C ALA A 399 -4.94 7.02 2.35
N TRP A 400 -6.18 6.52 2.29
CA TRP A 400 -7.35 7.18 2.82
C TRP A 400 -7.87 6.38 4.02
N HIS A 401 -8.26 7.07 5.09
CA HIS A 401 -8.90 6.44 6.23
C HIS A 401 -10.22 5.75 5.83
N PRO A 402 -10.49 4.53 6.30
CA PRO A 402 -11.62 3.72 5.82
C PRO A 402 -13.00 4.33 6.09
N MET A 403 -13.11 5.20 7.10
CA MET A 403 -14.40 5.78 7.54
C MET A 403 -14.42 7.31 7.64
N GLU A 404 -13.28 7.99 7.51
CA GLU A 404 -13.18 9.43 7.79
C GLU A 404 -12.45 10.16 6.67
N ASN A 405 -12.67 11.47 6.58
CA ASN A 405 -11.91 12.34 5.68
C ASN A 405 -10.55 12.68 6.30
N ILE A 406 -9.73 11.65 6.50
CA ILE A 406 -8.32 11.72 6.89
C ILE A 406 -7.53 11.01 5.80
N ILE A 407 -6.49 11.66 5.30
CA ILE A 407 -5.60 11.11 4.27
C ILE A 407 -4.16 11.13 4.77
N ALA A 408 -3.42 10.10 4.39
CA ALA A 408 -2.00 9.96 4.63
C ALA A 408 -1.24 10.03 3.30
N VAL A 409 -0.26 10.91 3.22
CA VAL A 409 0.50 11.21 1.99
C VAL A 409 1.99 11.10 2.31
N ALA A 410 2.68 10.14 1.68
CA ALA A 410 4.12 10.00 1.82
C ALA A 410 4.85 10.88 0.79
N ALA A 411 5.75 11.74 1.28
CA ALA A 411 6.66 12.52 0.44
C ALA A 411 8.10 12.26 0.90
N THR A 412 8.81 11.42 0.16
CA THR A 412 10.16 10.95 0.50
C THR A 412 10.18 10.26 1.88
N ASN A 413 10.70 10.92 2.91
CA ASN A 413 10.82 10.40 4.27
C ASN A 413 9.81 11.04 5.24
N ASN A 414 8.96 11.94 4.75
CA ASN A 414 7.93 12.61 5.56
C ASN A 414 6.56 11.98 5.29
N LEU A 415 5.83 11.71 6.35
CA LEU A 415 4.42 11.33 6.31
C LEU A 415 3.57 12.55 6.66
N TYR A 416 2.73 12.98 5.73
CA TYR A 416 1.77 14.06 5.94
C TYR A 416 0.39 13.48 6.24
N LEU A 417 -0.25 13.98 7.29
CA LEU A 417 -1.64 13.68 7.62
C LEU A 417 -2.48 14.92 7.39
N PHE A 418 -3.44 14.83 6.48
CA PHE A 418 -4.41 15.88 6.24
C PHE A 418 -5.78 15.40 6.66
N GLN A 419 -6.54 16.29 7.27
CA GLN A 419 -7.91 16.03 7.70
C GLN A 419 -8.80 17.15 7.22
N GLU A 420 -10.01 16.80 6.81
CA GLU A 420 -11.01 17.80 6.51
C GLU A 420 -11.38 18.58 7.78
N LYS A 421 -11.53 19.90 7.63
CA LYS A 421 -11.99 20.76 8.72
C LYS A 421 -13.46 20.48 8.96
N VAL A 422 -13.78 19.88 10.11
CA VAL A 422 -15.16 19.80 10.60
C VAL A 422 -15.60 21.22 10.97
N ASN A 423 -16.70 21.69 10.37
CA ASN A 423 -17.27 23.00 10.65
C ASN A 423 -17.99 23.03 12.00
#